data_AF-A0A3C1C0Z1-F1
#
_entry.id   AF-A0A3C1C0Z1-F1
#
_cell.length_a   1.000
_cell.length_b   1.000
_cell.length_c   1.000
_cell.angle_alpha   90.00
_cell.angle_beta   90.00
_cell.angle_gamma   90.00
#
_symmetry.space_group_name_H-M   'P 1'
#
loop_
_entity.id
_entity.type
_entity.pdbx_description
1 polymer ?
#
loop_
_entity_poly.entity_id
_entity_poly.type
_entity_poly.pdbx_seq_one_letter_code
_entity_poly.pdbx_strand_id
1 'polypeptide(L)'
;MKKAMIAVAVILGIALVAGPAAAQTAPSKVVLKGSPMGGVNFDHAKHTKLAGGDAKCDTCHHASKPEKPLKSKTQKCQECHTKAVAAPMKTNTRGAFHDAMAKKGLCADCHTKAAAAGTKVPAKCADCHNVKG
;
A
#
# COMPACT_ATOMS: atom_id res chain seq x y z
N MET A 1 -70.01 2.32 6.83
CA MET A 1 -69.44 1.13 7.49
C MET A 1 -68.09 0.79 6.86
N LYS A 2 -67.02 0.96 7.65
CA LYS A 2 -65.77 0.18 7.63
C LYS A 2 -65.00 -0.03 6.31
N LYS A 3 -63.86 0.68 6.25
CA LYS A 3 -62.52 0.29 5.74
C LYS A 3 -62.08 0.89 4.40
N ALA A 4 -61.45 2.06 4.50
CA ALA A 4 -60.31 2.42 3.68
C ALA A 4 -59.11 1.54 4.08
N MET A 5 -58.43 0.88 3.13
CA MET A 5 -57.02 0.43 3.20
C MET A 5 -56.53 0.17 1.76
N ILE A 6 -55.77 1.10 1.17
CA ILE A 6 -54.31 1.05 0.98
C ILE A 6 -53.86 -0.05 0.01
N ALA A 7 -53.53 0.35 -1.22
CA ALA A 7 -52.65 -0.41 -2.12
C ALA A 7 -51.91 0.57 -3.06
N VAL A 8 -51.13 1.48 -2.47
CA VAL A 8 -50.09 2.27 -3.16
C VAL A 8 -48.82 2.17 -2.33
N ALA A 9 -48.04 1.13 -2.58
CA ALA A 9 -46.66 0.88 -2.14
C ALA A 9 -46.42 -0.57 -2.54
N VAL A 10 -45.52 -0.95 -3.45
CA VAL A 10 -44.07 -0.88 -3.29
C VAL A 10 -43.46 -0.97 -4.70
N ILE A 11 -43.18 0.17 -5.33
CA ILE A 11 -42.24 0.27 -6.46
C ILE A 11 -41.39 1.50 -6.18
N LEU A 12 -40.36 1.36 -5.35
CA LEU A 12 -39.14 2.19 -5.28
C LEU A 12 -38.44 1.84 -3.98
N GLY A 13 -37.21 1.33 -4.05
CA GLY A 13 -36.46 1.08 -2.82
C GLY A 13 -35.18 0.26 -2.92
N ILE A 14 -34.58 0.08 -4.10
CA ILE A 14 -33.14 -0.24 -4.15
C ILE A 14 -32.41 1.10 -4.10
N ALA A 15 -32.38 1.70 -2.92
CA ALA A 15 -31.45 2.77 -2.62
C ALA A 15 -30.07 2.12 -2.50
N LEU A 16 -29.28 2.21 -3.55
CA LEU A 16 -27.83 2.03 -3.50
C LEU A 16 -27.29 3.03 -2.47
N VAL A 17 -27.07 2.57 -1.24
CA VAL A 17 -26.32 3.30 -0.22
C VAL A 17 -24.83 3.20 -0.59
N ALA A 18 -24.45 3.82 -1.70
CA ALA A 18 -23.06 4.17 -1.94
C ALA A 18 -22.75 5.35 -1.01
N GLY A 19 -22.45 5.04 0.25
CA GLY A 19 -21.87 6.02 1.16
C GLY A 19 -20.60 6.60 0.53
N PRO A 20 -20.25 7.87 0.80
CA PRO A 20 -19.08 8.47 0.22
C PRO A 20 -17.86 7.63 0.62
N ALA A 21 -17.15 7.11 -0.38
CA ALA A 21 -15.83 6.54 -0.15
C ALA A 21 -14.96 7.68 0.37
N ALA A 22 -14.81 7.78 1.70
CA ALA A 22 -13.89 8.72 2.30
C ALA A 22 -12.52 8.50 1.67
N ALA A 23 -12.05 9.49 0.91
CA ALA A 23 -10.75 9.43 0.27
C ALA A 23 -9.69 9.25 1.35
N GLN A 24 -8.97 8.13 1.32
CA GLN A 24 -7.90 7.86 2.27
C GLN A 24 -6.73 8.78 1.93
N THR A 25 -6.38 9.69 2.83
CA THR A 25 -5.24 10.61 2.62
C THR A 25 -3.94 9.96 3.06
N ALA A 26 -2.95 9.97 2.18
CA ALA A 26 -1.62 9.45 2.48
C ALA A 26 -0.81 10.47 3.31
N PRO A 27 0.00 10.03 4.29
CA PRO A 27 0.90 10.93 4.99
C PRO A 27 1.99 11.42 4.03
N SER A 28 2.34 12.71 4.07
CA SER A 28 3.23 13.30 3.06
C SER A 28 4.60 12.62 2.99
N LYS A 29 5.42 12.72 4.06
CA LYS A 29 6.74 12.06 4.13
C LYS A 29 6.84 11.21 5.39
N VAL A 30 7.39 10.02 5.24
CA VAL A 30 7.66 9.10 6.34
C VAL A 30 9.10 8.59 6.24
N VAL A 31 9.68 8.18 7.38
CA VAL A 31 10.99 7.51 7.41
C VAL A 31 10.78 6.03 7.68
N LEU A 32 11.14 5.19 6.71
CA LEU A 32 11.21 3.75 6.89
C LEU A 32 12.46 3.41 7.70
N LYS A 33 12.28 3.06 8.98
CA LYS A 33 13.38 2.72 9.92
C LYS A 33 13.66 1.22 9.96
N GLY A 34 14.68 0.80 10.71
CA GLY A 34 14.95 -0.62 11.01
C GLY A 34 15.94 -1.32 10.07
N SER A 35 16.50 -0.60 9.09
CA SER A 35 17.66 -1.07 8.31
C SER A 35 18.96 -0.73 9.05
N PRO A 36 19.94 -1.65 9.09
CA PRO A 36 21.27 -1.35 9.63
C PRO A 36 22.05 -0.30 8.80
N MET A 37 21.62 -0.03 7.56
CA MET A 37 22.21 1.02 6.70
C MET A 37 21.64 2.41 6.99
N GLY A 38 20.69 2.55 7.91
CA GLY A 38 19.96 3.79 8.17
C GLY A 38 18.57 3.81 7.53
N GLY A 39 17.80 4.83 7.91
CA GLY A 39 16.44 5.03 7.44
C GLY A 39 16.35 5.46 5.97
N VAL A 40 15.18 5.25 5.38
CA VAL A 40 14.85 5.69 4.01
C VAL A 40 13.69 6.68 4.07
N ASN A 41 13.89 7.87 3.50
CA ASN A 41 12.81 8.83 3.31
C ASN A 41 11.86 8.32 2.21
N PHE A 42 10.58 8.23 2.54
CA PHE A 42 9.53 7.88 1.58
C PHE A 42 8.50 9.01 1.50
N ASP A 43 8.26 9.49 0.28
CA ASP A 43 7.37 10.61 -0.01
C ASP A 43 6.14 10.08 -0.76
N HIS A 44 5.00 9.95 -0.07
CA HIS A 44 3.79 9.38 -0.69
C HIS A 44 3.30 10.23 -1.84
N ALA A 45 3.33 11.57 -1.73
CA ALA A 45 2.83 12.45 -2.78
C ALA A 45 3.58 12.21 -4.11
N LYS A 46 4.91 12.06 -4.03
CA LYS A 46 5.72 11.72 -5.22
C LYS A 46 5.38 10.34 -5.76
N HIS A 47 5.29 9.33 -4.91
CA HIS A 47 5.06 7.95 -5.36
C HIS A 47 3.64 7.74 -5.88
N THR A 48 2.63 8.39 -5.30
CA THR A 48 1.26 8.38 -5.82
C THR A 48 1.21 8.93 -7.24
N LYS A 49 1.89 10.06 -7.50
CA LYS A 49 1.98 10.62 -8.86
C LYS A 49 2.68 9.66 -9.83
N LEU A 50 3.78 9.05 -9.42
CA LEU A 50 4.56 8.12 -10.25
C LEU A 50 3.85 6.78 -10.49
N ALA A 51 3.04 6.31 -9.53
CA ALA A 51 2.27 5.07 -9.64
C ALA A 51 1.01 5.19 -10.51
N GLY A 52 0.66 6.41 -10.94
CA GLY A 52 -0.50 6.68 -11.79
C GLY A 52 -1.72 7.28 -11.06
N GLY A 53 -1.52 7.91 -9.90
CA GLY A 53 -2.53 8.70 -9.20
C GLY A 53 -3.09 8.05 -7.93
N ASP A 54 -4.03 8.73 -7.28
CA ASP A 54 -4.56 8.38 -5.95
C ASP A 54 -5.27 7.03 -5.89
N ALA A 55 -5.71 6.50 -7.04
CA ALA A 55 -6.35 5.19 -7.14
C ALA A 55 -5.36 4.00 -7.06
N LYS A 56 -4.03 4.27 -7.03
CA LYS A 56 -2.97 3.26 -7.19
C LYS A 56 -2.26 2.89 -5.88
N CYS A 57 -2.91 3.08 -4.74
CA CYS A 57 -2.36 2.70 -3.43
C CYS A 57 -2.03 1.20 -3.32
N ASP A 58 -2.76 0.35 -4.06
CA ASP A 58 -2.58 -1.10 -4.13
C ASP A 58 -1.28 -1.54 -4.81
N THR A 59 -0.63 -0.63 -5.55
CA THR A 59 0.71 -0.85 -6.11
C THR A 59 1.72 -1.19 -5.00
N CYS A 60 1.55 -0.63 -3.79
CA CYS A 60 2.38 -0.94 -2.63
C CYS A 60 1.60 -1.61 -1.49
N HIS A 61 0.40 -1.11 -1.18
CA HIS A 61 -0.50 -1.71 -0.20
C HIS A 61 -1.29 -2.86 -0.82
N HIS A 62 -0.57 -3.93 -1.12
CA HIS A 62 -1.15 -5.14 -1.68
C HIS A 62 -2.13 -5.81 -0.69
N ALA A 63 -3.07 -6.59 -1.24
CA ALA A 63 -3.93 -7.44 -0.43
C ALA A 63 -3.08 -8.43 0.39
N SER A 64 -3.46 -8.63 1.65
CA SER A 64 -2.93 -9.72 2.46
C SER A 64 -3.59 -11.04 2.11
N LYS A 65 -2.94 -12.14 2.50
CA LYS A 65 -3.59 -13.45 2.47
C LYS A 65 -4.50 -13.67 3.69
N PRO A 66 -5.49 -14.57 3.61
CA PRO A 66 -6.41 -14.84 4.72
C PRO A 66 -5.72 -15.27 6.02
N GLU A 67 -4.54 -15.89 5.96
CA GLU A 67 -3.81 -16.37 7.14
C GLU A 67 -3.22 -15.21 7.98
N LYS A 68 -3.09 -14.02 7.40
CA LYS A 68 -2.65 -12.80 8.09
C LYS A 68 -3.34 -11.58 7.49
N PRO A 69 -4.62 -11.33 7.84
CA PRO A 69 -5.38 -10.24 7.24
C PRO A 69 -4.82 -8.87 7.62
N LEU A 70 -4.93 -7.91 6.71
CA LEU A 70 -4.67 -6.50 6.98
C LEU A 70 -5.57 -5.98 8.10
N LYS A 71 -5.02 -5.17 9.00
CA LYS A 71 -5.81 -4.44 10.01
C LYS A 71 -6.54 -3.23 9.43
N SER A 72 -6.05 -2.71 8.31
CA SER A 72 -6.57 -1.56 7.60
C SER A 72 -6.13 -1.62 6.13
N LYS A 73 -6.87 -0.96 5.23
CA LYS A 73 -6.54 -0.92 3.79
C LYS A 73 -5.09 -0.44 3.53
N THR A 74 -4.57 0.40 4.41
CA THR A 74 -3.18 0.83 4.44
C THR A 74 -2.60 0.52 5.82
N GLN A 75 -1.54 -0.30 5.88
CA GLN A 75 -0.86 -0.72 7.11
C GLN A 75 0.65 -0.68 6.89
N LYS A 76 1.43 -0.46 7.96
CA LYS A 76 2.89 -0.46 7.86
C LYS A 76 3.40 -1.85 7.45
N CYS A 77 4.29 -1.91 6.47
CA CYS A 77 4.85 -3.18 5.97
C CYS A 77 5.44 -4.03 7.09
N GLN A 78 6.10 -3.37 8.05
CA GLN A 78 6.82 -3.99 9.17
C GLN A 78 5.93 -4.65 10.22
N GLU A 79 4.61 -4.41 10.20
CA GLU A 79 3.68 -5.13 11.07
C GLU A 79 3.48 -6.59 10.65
N CYS A 80 3.78 -6.92 9.39
CA CYS A 80 3.78 -8.30 8.87
C CYS A 80 5.19 -8.74 8.45
N HIS A 81 5.86 -7.94 7.62
CA HIS A 81 7.23 -8.19 7.17
C HIS A 81 8.22 -7.69 8.21
N THR A 82 8.43 -8.46 9.29
CA THR A 82 9.37 -8.11 10.35
C THR A 82 10.84 -8.41 9.98
N LYS A 83 11.80 -8.08 10.84
CA LYS A 83 13.23 -8.37 10.61
C LYS A 83 13.49 -9.88 10.45
N ALA A 84 12.86 -10.68 11.30
CA ALA A 84 12.88 -12.13 11.17
C ALA A 84 11.68 -12.59 10.34
N VAL A 85 11.85 -13.67 9.57
CA VAL A 85 10.72 -14.33 8.92
C VAL A 85 9.97 -15.12 9.99
N ALA A 86 8.67 -14.87 10.13
CA ALA A 86 7.80 -15.60 11.04
C ALA A 86 6.54 -16.04 10.28
N ALA A 87 6.10 -17.27 10.52
CA ALA A 87 4.87 -17.78 9.92
C ALA A 87 3.67 -16.85 10.25
N PRO A 88 2.76 -16.61 9.28
CA PRO A 88 2.68 -17.21 7.95
C PRO A 88 3.46 -16.46 6.86
N MET A 89 4.28 -15.47 7.23
CA MET A 89 5.02 -14.66 6.25
C MET A 89 6.19 -15.44 5.67
N LYS A 90 6.42 -15.26 4.36
CA LYS A 90 7.55 -15.88 3.63
C LYS A 90 8.74 -14.95 3.46
N THR A 91 8.57 -13.66 3.74
CA THR A 91 9.60 -12.64 3.55
C THR A 91 9.74 -11.77 4.78
N ASN A 92 10.97 -11.36 5.07
CA ASN A 92 11.27 -10.35 6.07
C ASN A 92 11.16 -8.94 5.47
N THR A 93 11.34 -7.90 6.29
CA THR A 93 11.30 -6.50 5.85
C THR A 93 12.24 -6.23 4.68
N ARG A 94 13.46 -6.79 4.73
CA ARG A 94 14.44 -6.62 3.65
C ARG A 94 13.93 -7.25 2.35
N GLY A 95 13.38 -8.45 2.40
CA GLY A 95 12.80 -9.14 1.24
C GLY A 95 11.62 -8.37 0.65
N ALA A 96 10.74 -7.81 1.48
CA ALA A 96 9.62 -6.99 1.00
C ALA A 96 10.07 -5.81 0.11
N PHE A 97 11.28 -5.28 0.33
CA PHE A 97 11.81 -4.14 -0.43
C PHE A 97 12.88 -4.51 -1.46
N HIS A 98 13.65 -5.58 -1.22
CA HIS A 98 14.89 -5.91 -1.94
C HIS A 98 15.00 -7.39 -2.33
N ASP A 99 13.91 -8.16 -2.38
CA ASP A 99 13.99 -9.58 -2.77
C ASP A 99 14.57 -9.73 -4.19
N ALA A 100 15.84 -10.13 -4.23
CA ALA A 100 16.61 -10.36 -5.43
C ALA A 100 16.22 -11.67 -6.14
N MET A 101 15.72 -12.66 -5.39
CA MET A 101 15.31 -13.96 -5.92
C MET A 101 13.94 -13.88 -6.57
N ALA A 102 13.03 -13.10 -5.98
CA ALA A 102 11.72 -12.86 -6.58
C ALA A 102 11.73 -11.79 -7.67
N LYS A 103 12.81 -10.98 -7.81
CA LYS A 103 12.87 -9.79 -8.68
C LYS A 103 11.61 -8.91 -8.55
N LYS A 104 11.04 -8.87 -7.34
CA LYS A 104 9.71 -8.32 -7.03
C LYS A 104 9.69 -7.60 -5.68
N GLY A 105 10.85 -7.16 -5.18
CA GLY A 105 10.88 -6.20 -4.08
C GLY A 105 10.27 -4.88 -4.56
N LEU A 106 9.20 -4.39 -3.93
CA LEU A 106 8.39 -3.29 -4.45
C LEU A 106 9.23 -2.06 -4.84
N CYS A 107 10.11 -1.64 -3.95
CA CYS A 107 10.98 -0.48 -4.16
C CYS A 107 12.06 -0.76 -5.20
N ALA A 108 12.83 -1.84 -5.00
CA ALA A 108 13.96 -2.18 -5.86
C ALA A 108 13.52 -2.52 -7.29
N ASP A 109 12.39 -3.22 -7.47
CA ASP A 109 11.91 -3.63 -8.79
C ASP A 109 11.49 -2.42 -9.64
N CYS A 110 10.65 -1.53 -9.09
CA CYS A 110 10.24 -0.33 -9.82
C CYS A 110 11.43 0.59 -10.13
N HIS A 111 12.32 0.82 -9.16
CA HIS A 111 13.46 1.70 -9.35
C HIS A 111 14.51 1.11 -10.31
N THR A 112 14.79 -0.19 -10.26
CA THR A 112 15.74 -0.81 -11.20
C THR A 112 15.21 -0.80 -12.63
N LYS A 113 13.91 -1.04 -12.83
CA LYS A 113 13.25 -0.90 -14.14
C LYS A 113 13.29 0.53 -14.65
N ALA A 114 12.94 1.50 -13.81
CA ALA A 114 12.96 2.91 -14.18
C ALA A 114 14.39 3.39 -14.50
N ALA A 115 15.38 2.98 -13.72
CA ALA A 115 16.79 3.27 -13.99
C ALA A 115 17.28 2.63 -15.30
N ALA A 116 16.91 1.36 -15.57
CA ALA A 116 17.22 0.70 -16.84
C ALA A 116 16.57 1.39 -18.05
N ALA A 117 15.40 2.01 -17.85
CA ALA A 117 14.74 2.85 -18.83
C ALA A 117 15.30 4.29 -18.92
N GLY A 118 16.42 4.58 -18.25
CA GLY A 118 17.08 5.89 -18.30
C GLY A 118 16.47 6.96 -17.38
N THR A 119 15.49 6.61 -16.55
CA THR A 119 14.90 7.55 -15.59
C THR A 119 15.82 7.74 -14.40
N LYS A 120 16.06 9.00 -14.01
CA LYS A 120 16.85 9.32 -12.81
C LYS A 120 16.07 8.97 -11.54
N VAL A 121 16.36 7.81 -10.97
CA VAL A 121 15.79 7.33 -9.70
C VAL A 121 16.89 6.82 -8.76
N PRO A 122 16.66 6.82 -7.44
CA PRO A 122 17.56 6.18 -6.49
C PRO A 122 17.72 4.68 -6.80
N ALA A 123 18.92 4.25 -7.18
CA ALA A 123 19.17 2.86 -7.56
C ALA A 123 20.36 2.23 -6.82
N LYS A 124 21.18 3.04 -6.15
CA LYS A 124 22.28 2.59 -5.30
C LYS A 124 21.86 2.61 -3.83
N CYS A 125 22.54 1.81 -3.01
CA CYS A 125 22.21 1.65 -1.59
C CYS A 125 22.13 2.99 -0.85
N ALA A 126 23.16 3.84 -1.03
CA ALA A 126 23.27 5.14 -0.38
C ALA A 126 22.30 6.21 -0.93
N ASP A 127 21.74 6.01 -2.12
CA ASP A 127 20.75 6.95 -2.68
C ASP A 127 19.46 6.91 -1.85
N CYS A 128 19.12 5.74 -1.29
CA CYS A 128 17.96 5.52 -0.43
C CYS A 128 18.30 5.58 1.05
N HIS A 129 19.36 4.90 1.48
CA HIS A 129 19.79 4.81 2.88
C HIS A 129 20.67 6.01 3.26
N ASN A 130 20.05 7.19 3.32
CA ASN A 130 20.72 8.46 3.60
C ASN A 130 20.28 9.13 4.90
N VAL A 131 19.31 8.54 5.62
CA VAL A 131 18.88 9.04 6.92
C VAL A 131 19.59 8.24 8.00
N LYS A 132 20.26 8.91 8.94
CA LYS A 132 20.82 8.23 10.11
C LYS A 132 19.70 7.57 10.92
N GLY A 133 19.88 6.29 11.20
CA GLY A 133 18.89 5.41 11.84
C GLY A 133 18.55 5.81 13.27
#